data_AF-A0A1E4T9K6-F1
#
_entry.id   AF-A0A1E4T9K6-F1
#
_cell.length_a   1.000
_cell.length_b   1.000
_cell.length_c   1.000
_cell.angle_alpha   90.00
_cell.angle_beta   90.00
_cell.angle_gamma   90.00
#
_symmetry.space_group_name_H-M   'P 1'
#
loop_
_entity.id
_entity.type
_entity.pdbx_description
1 polymer ?
#
loop_
_entity_poly.entity_id
_entity_poly.type
_entity_poly.pdbx_seq_one_letter_code
_entity_poly.pdbx_strand_id
1 'polypeptide(L)'
;MADKEPVAVAIEDDAKEEDVAKDELGWFLSVLNLATHSIGIDECILLLESEERSKLPLSSGLSELAKGIVIRGGCSVLGVDASIKSKWYSGKVSINRAVILAQLSNALQLFQSAALVLVEIEVARKKSNAGEVYAKLEKAEEVLDQIWINLKGDKGAQTKYVRVPNNDEILVYLWVEKPVLHVEFVIIKPIEDSLFRRTGNAPVMTVDGVEVSVLEKIEVRTTDPGLISLLAKLRVLRENMSRIRYNLGLVMKRVEEIS
;
A
#
# COMPACT_ATOMS: atom_id res chain seq x y z
N MET A 1 42.21 38.80 -49.76
CA MET A 1 41.94 38.65 -48.31
C MET A 1 40.64 37.88 -48.20
N ALA A 2 40.76 36.60 -47.90
CA ALA A 2 39.66 35.66 -47.83
C ALA A 2 39.23 35.56 -46.37
N ASP A 3 38.02 36.02 -46.06
CA ASP A 3 37.28 35.67 -44.85
C ASP A 3 36.27 34.60 -45.24
N LYS A 4 36.68 33.34 -45.11
CA LYS A 4 35.81 32.17 -45.07
C LYS A 4 36.43 31.26 -44.02
N GLU A 5 35.89 31.27 -42.80
CA GLU A 5 35.91 30.15 -41.82
C GLU A 5 35.41 30.59 -40.42
N PRO A 6 34.09 30.78 -40.23
CA PRO A 6 33.50 30.55 -38.91
C PRO A 6 32.43 29.44 -38.89
N VAL A 7 31.92 29.01 -40.04
CA VAL A 7 30.78 28.07 -40.12
C VAL A 7 31.21 26.61 -39.97
N ALA A 8 32.39 26.22 -40.46
CA ALA A 8 32.85 24.83 -40.38
C ALA A 8 33.22 24.39 -38.95
N VAL A 9 33.75 25.31 -38.15
CA VAL A 9 34.16 25.03 -36.75
C VAL A 9 32.94 24.83 -35.86
N ALA A 10 31.89 25.64 -36.00
CA ALA A 10 30.65 25.49 -35.23
C ALA A 10 29.96 24.13 -35.49
N ILE A 11 29.91 23.68 -36.75
CA ILE A 11 29.29 22.40 -37.12
C ILE A 11 30.08 21.20 -36.57
N GLU A 12 31.41 21.28 -36.52
CA GLU A 12 32.25 20.22 -35.92
C GLU A 12 32.15 20.16 -34.40
N ASP A 13 31.87 21.28 -33.74
CA ASP A 13 31.71 21.34 -32.28
C ASP A 13 30.32 20.83 -31.85
N ASP A 14 29.25 21.17 -32.60
CA ASP A 14 27.89 20.67 -32.36
C ASP A 14 27.80 19.14 -32.51
N ALA A 15 28.45 18.56 -33.53
CA ALA A 15 28.47 17.11 -33.76
C ALA A 15 29.21 16.33 -32.65
N LYS A 16 30.29 16.90 -32.10
CA LYS A 16 31.01 16.30 -30.96
C LYS A 16 30.18 16.36 -29.69
N GLU A 17 29.41 17.43 -29.49
CA GLU A 17 28.54 17.57 -28.33
C GLU A 17 27.39 16.56 -28.37
N GLU A 18 26.83 16.28 -29.55
CA GLU A 18 25.80 15.26 -29.76
C GLU A 18 26.30 13.85 -29.42
N ASP A 19 27.52 13.51 -29.87
CA ASP A 19 28.17 12.22 -29.57
C ASP A 19 28.44 12.05 -28.07
N VAL A 20 28.93 13.11 -27.40
CA VAL A 20 29.13 13.10 -25.94
C VAL A 20 27.81 12.90 -25.20
N ALA A 21 26.73 13.55 -25.62
CA ALA A 21 25.42 13.40 -25.00
C ALA A 21 24.86 11.97 -25.15
N LYS A 22 25.05 11.33 -26.31
CA LYS A 22 24.68 9.93 -26.55
C LYS A 22 25.52 8.97 -25.69
N ASP A 23 26.81 9.22 -25.55
CA ASP A 23 27.70 8.44 -24.69
C ASP A 23 27.32 8.58 -23.21
N GLU A 24 26.98 9.78 -22.75
CA GLU A 24 26.47 10.01 -21.39
C GLU A 24 25.17 9.22 -21.13
N LEU A 25 24.25 9.19 -22.10
CA LEU A 25 23.02 8.40 -22.01
C LEU A 25 23.31 6.90 -21.96
N GLY A 26 24.21 6.41 -22.82
CA GLY A 26 24.65 5.02 -22.82
C GLY A 26 25.32 4.63 -21.49
N TRP A 27 26.16 5.51 -20.95
CA TRP A 27 26.78 5.33 -19.64
C TRP A 27 25.73 5.28 -18.53
N PHE A 28 24.77 6.22 -18.51
CA PHE A 28 23.69 6.24 -17.53
C PHE A 28 22.90 4.94 -17.52
N LEU A 29 22.51 4.43 -18.70
CA LEU A 29 21.80 3.16 -18.82
C LEU A 29 22.66 1.97 -18.37
N SER A 30 23.98 2.01 -18.58
CA SER A 30 24.88 0.95 -18.14
C SER A 30 25.03 0.88 -16.61
N VAL A 31 25.00 2.03 -15.93
CA VAL A 31 25.14 2.12 -14.47
C VAL A 31 23.80 2.04 -13.73
N LEU A 32 22.68 2.18 -14.43
CA LEU A 32 21.34 2.01 -13.88
C LEU A 32 21.20 0.61 -13.28
N ASN A 33 21.19 0.49 -11.96
CA ASN A 33 21.08 -0.78 -11.25
C ASN A 33 19.73 -0.89 -10.52
N LEU A 34 18.84 -1.75 -11.02
CA LEU A 34 17.54 -2.00 -10.41
C LEU A 34 17.52 -3.22 -9.48
N ALA A 35 18.65 -3.88 -9.23
CA ALA A 35 18.71 -5.07 -8.38
C ALA A 35 18.20 -4.79 -6.96
N THR A 36 18.54 -3.63 -6.39
CA THR A 36 18.06 -3.22 -5.06
C THR A 36 16.55 -2.99 -5.03
N HIS A 37 15.96 -2.52 -6.14
CA HIS A 37 14.52 -2.32 -6.26
C HIS A 37 13.80 -3.66 -6.38
N SER A 38 14.33 -4.59 -7.18
CA SER A 38 13.81 -5.95 -7.28
C SER A 38 13.80 -6.62 -5.92
N ILE A 39 14.93 -6.62 -5.21
CA ILE A 39 15.03 -7.19 -3.86
C ILE A 39 14.02 -6.54 -2.91
N GLY A 40 13.91 -5.21 -2.93
CA GLY A 40 12.96 -4.50 -2.08
C GLY A 40 11.50 -4.86 -2.37
N ILE A 41 11.14 -5.05 -3.63
CA ILE A 41 9.79 -5.49 -4.03
C ILE A 41 9.56 -6.94 -3.60
N ASP A 42 10.53 -7.83 -3.82
CA ASP A 42 10.44 -9.24 -3.41
C ASP A 42 10.27 -9.36 -1.89
N GLU A 43 11.00 -8.58 -1.11
CA GLU A 43 10.81 -8.50 0.35
C GLU A 43 9.40 -8.03 0.73
N CYS A 44 8.82 -7.08 -0.01
CA CYS A 44 7.45 -6.61 0.23
C CYS A 44 6.41 -7.71 -0.09
N ILE A 45 6.63 -8.45 -1.18
CA ILE A 45 5.80 -9.59 -1.58
C ILE A 45 5.86 -10.67 -0.49
N LEU A 46 7.07 -11.05 -0.07
CA LEU A 46 7.28 -12.04 0.99
C LEU A 46 6.58 -11.66 2.30
N LEU A 47 6.60 -10.39 2.70
CA LEU A 47 5.88 -9.93 3.90
C LEU A 47 4.35 -10.08 3.81
N LEU A 48 3.79 -10.04 2.60
CA LEU A 48 2.36 -10.16 2.32
C LEU A 48 1.92 -11.60 2.04
N GLU A 49 2.83 -12.45 1.56
CA GLU A 49 2.61 -13.88 1.33
C GLU A 49 2.96 -14.74 2.55
N SER A 50 3.74 -14.21 3.49
CA SER A 50 4.24 -14.96 4.64
C SER A 50 3.11 -15.62 5.45
N GLU A 51 3.28 -16.91 5.72
CA GLU A 51 2.45 -17.69 6.63
C GLU A 51 2.77 -17.43 8.11
N GLU A 52 3.82 -16.64 8.40
CA GLU A 52 4.19 -16.31 9.76
C GLU A 52 3.06 -15.56 10.47
N ARG A 53 2.78 -16.00 11.70
CA ARG A 53 1.68 -15.49 12.49
C ARG A 53 2.17 -14.45 13.49
N SER A 54 1.86 -13.20 13.21
CA SER A 54 2.07 -12.09 14.14
C SER A 54 0.93 -12.06 15.16
N LYS A 55 1.25 -12.31 16.43
CA LYS A 55 0.32 -12.09 17.56
C LYS A 55 0.48 -10.65 18.03
N LEU A 56 -0.53 -9.82 17.77
CA LEU A 56 -0.51 -8.40 18.07
C LEU A 56 -1.46 -8.11 19.24
N PRO A 57 -1.01 -7.39 20.28
CA PRO A 57 -1.87 -7.04 21.39
C PRO A 57 -2.93 -6.03 20.96
N LEU A 58 -4.17 -6.23 21.42
CA LEU A 58 -5.28 -5.29 21.33
C LEU A 58 -5.52 -4.69 22.71
N SER A 59 -5.46 -3.36 22.83
CA SER A 59 -5.87 -2.67 24.06
C SER A 59 -6.45 -1.31 23.73
N SER A 60 -7.67 -1.03 24.19
CA SER A 60 -8.26 0.29 24.14
C SER A 60 -7.64 1.20 25.23
N GLY A 61 -6.37 1.57 25.06
CA GLY A 61 -5.60 2.50 25.89
C GLY A 61 -6.16 2.84 27.27
N LEU A 62 -6.65 4.07 27.43
CA LEU A 62 -7.13 4.63 28.70
C LEU A 62 -8.50 4.10 29.16
N SER A 63 -9.31 3.57 28.24
CA SER A 63 -10.71 3.20 28.54
C SER A 63 -10.86 1.76 29.01
N GLU A 64 -9.87 0.91 28.74
CA GLU A 64 -9.85 -0.54 29.04
C GLU A 64 -11.09 -1.33 28.58
N LEU A 65 -11.93 -0.74 27.72
CA LEU A 65 -13.17 -1.32 27.22
C LEU A 65 -12.95 -2.59 26.39
N ALA A 66 -11.79 -2.72 25.74
CA ALA A 66 -11.42 -3.91 24.99
C ALA A 66 -9.94 -4.26 25.23
N LYS A 67 -9.69 -5.53 25.56
CA LYS A 67 -8.34 -6.10 25.73
C LYS A 67 -8.28 -7.46 25.06
N GLY A 68 -7.23 -7.75 24.32
CA GLY A 68 -7.17 -8.98 23.55
C GLY A 68 -5.90 -9.15 22.71
N ILE A 69 -5.99 -10.05 21.75
CA ILE A 69 -4.94 -10.36 20.77
C ILE A 69 -5.61 -10.49 19.40
N VAL A 70 -4.96 -9.96 18.38
CA VAL A 70 -5.26 -10.27 16.98
C VAL A 70 -4.10 -11.03 16.36
N ILE A 71 -4.39 -12.05 15.58
CA ILE A 71 -3.41 -12.86 14.88
C ILE A 71 -3.48 -12.48 13.40
N ARG A 72 -2.43 -11.86 12.88
CA ARG A 72 -2.29 -11.56 11.45
C ARG A 72 -1.29 -12.54 10.81
N GLY A 73 -1.54 -12.94 9.57
CA GLY A 73 -0.58 -13.62 8.70
C GLY A 73 -0.86 -13.24 7.25
N GLY A 74 0.18 -12.88 6.51
CA GLY A 74 0.08 -12.38 5.14
C GLY A 74 -1.02 -11.33 4.96
N CYS A 75 -1.83 -11.43 3.91
CA CYS A 75 -2.94 -10.50 3.67
C CYS A 75 -4.17 -10.68 4.59
N SER A 76 -4.11 -11.52 5.63
CA SER A 76 -5.28 -11.92 6.41
C SER A 76 -5.15 -11.72 7.92
N VAL A 77 -6.27 -11.43 8.56
CA VAL A 77 -6.44 -11.63 10.00
C VAL A 77 -6.93 -13.06 10.22
N LEU A 78 -6.11 -13.90 10.84
CA LEU A 78 -6.38 -15.31 11.08
C LEU A 78 -7.31 -15.53 12.28
N GLY A 79 -7.29 -14.60 13.23
CA GLY A 79 -8.23 -14.61 14.34
C GLY A 79 -8.13 -13.39 15.24
N VAL A 80 -9.17 -13.18 16.02
CA VAL A 80 -9.28 -12.12 17.02
C VAL A 80 -9.80 -12.77 18.30
N ASP A 81 -9.16 -12.54 19.43
CA ASP A 81 -9.67 -12.93 20.75
C ASP A 81 -9.62 -11.71 21.67
N ALA A 82 -10.78 -11.22 22.11
CA ALA A 82 -10.89 -10.02 22.89
C ALA A 82 -11.93 -10.16 24.02
N SER A 83 -11.61 -9.62 25.18
CA SER A 83 -12.55 -9.34 26.25
C SER A 83 -13.05 -7.92 26.11
N ILE A 84 -14.36 -7.75 25.99
CA ILE A 84 -15.02 -6.45 25.96
C ILE A 84 -15.74 -6.22 27.28
N LYS A 85 -15.59 -5.03 27.84
CA LYS A 85 -16.26 -4.55 29.05
C LYS A 85 -16.77 -3.15 28.80
N SER A 86 -18.01 -3.04 28.34
CA SER A 86 -18.66 -1.77 28.03
C SER A 86 -20.02 -1.66 28.70
N LYS A 87 -20.71 -0.54 28.49
CA LYS A 87 -22.06 -0.32 29.03
C LYS A 87 -23.08 -1.29 28.44
N TRP A 88 -22.93 -1.60 27.15
CA TRP A 88 -23.92 -2.37 26.38
C TRP A 88 -23.54 -3.83 26.20
N TYR A 89 -22.28 -4.20 26.48
CA TYR A 89 -21.82 -5.58 26.37
C TYR A 89 -20.68 -5.88 27.36
N SER A 90 -20.72 -7.06 27.96
CA SER A 90 -19.62 -7.59 28.78
C SER A 90 -19.43 -9.07 28.47
N GLY A 91 -18.29 -9.42 27.89
CA GLY A 91 -18.07 -10.80 27.43
C GLY A 91 -16.81 -10.97 26.60
N LYS A 92 -16.63 -12.21 26.10
CA LYS A 92 -15.55 -12.57 25.19
C LYS A 92 -16.05 -12.59 23.76
N VAL A 93 -15.23 -12.06 22.86
CA VAL A 93 -15.42 -12.07 21.42
C VAL A 93 -14.26 -12.83 20.80
N SER A 94 -14.57 -13.89 20.06
CA SER A 94 -13.57 -14.69 19.36
C SER A 94 -13.97 -14.89 17.89
N ILE A 95 -13.03 -14.57 16.98
CA ILE A 95 -13.12 -14.85 15.56
C ILE A 95 -12.06 -15.89 15.24
N ASN A 96 -12.49 -17.07 14.82
CA ASN A 96 -11.63 -18.21 14.49
C ASN A 96 -11.62 -18.54 13.00
N ARG A 97 -11.87 -17.53 12.15
CA ARG A 97 -11.86 -17.66 10.69
C ARG A 97 -10.94 -16.61 10.08
N ALA A 98 -10.26 -16.98 9.00
CA ALA A 98 -9.41 -16.06 8.26
C ALA A 98 -10.26 -14.98 7.56
N VAL A 99 -9.85 -13.73 7.73
CA VAL A 99 -10.46 -12.55 7.13
C VAL A 99 -9.41 -11.90 6.24
N ILE A 100 -9.54 -12.10 4.93
CA ILE A 100 -8.69 -11.43 3.94
C ILE A 100 -8.98 -9.93 3.99
N LEU A 101 -7.92 -9.13 4.19
CA LEU A 101 -7.95 -7.68 4.12
C LEU A 101 -7.72 -7.26 2.67
N ALA A 102 -8.76 -6.72 2.02
CA ALA A 102 -8.71 -6.33 0.61
C ALA A 102 -7.52 -5.39 0.33
N GLN A 103 -7.23 -4.46 1.24
CA GLN A 103 -6.08 -3.55 1.15
C GLN A 103 -4.76 -4.30 0.96
N LEU A 104 -4.51 -5.32 1.79
CA LEU A 104 -3.25 -6.06 1.72
C LEU A 104 -3.21 -6.97 0.48
N SER A 105 -4.34 -7.56 0.11
CA SER A 105 -4.45 -8.39 -1.11
C SER A 105 -4.22 -7.58 -2.37
N ASN A 106 -4.79 -6.37 -2.46
CA ASN A 106 -4.60 -5.46 -3.58
C ASN A 106 -3.16 -4.97 -3.65
N ALA A 107 -2.56 -4.64 -2.49
CA ALA A 107 -1.16 -4.25 -2.42
C ALA A 107 -0.25 -5.37 -2.95
N LEU A 108 -0.50 -6.63 -2.58
CA LEU A 108 0.27 -7.78 -3.07
C LEU A 108 0.22 -7.89 -4.60
N GLN A 109 -0.98 -7.82 -5.19
CA GLN A 109 -1.15 -7.88 -6.65
C GLN A 109 -0.40 -6.74 -7.36
N LEU A 110 -0.45 -5.53 -6.79
CA LEU A 110 0.26 -4.38 -7.33
C LEU A 110 1.79 -4.52 -7.18
N PHE A 111 2.30 -5.10 -6.08
CA PHE A 111 3.74 -5.39 -5.95
C PHE A 111 4.19 -6.41 -6.99
N GLN A 112 3.41 -7.47 -7.23
CA GLN A 112 3.69 -8.44 -8.29
C GLN A 112 3.70 -7.77 -9.67
N SER A 113 2.77 -6.85 -9.93
CA SER A 113 2.76 -6.02 -11.15
C SER A 113 4.03 -5.15 -11.27
N ALA A 114 4.44 -4.49 -10.19
CA ALA A 114 5.66 -3.69 -10.17
C ALA A 114 6.92 -4.53 -10.45
N ALA A 115 7.00 -5.75 -9.91
CA ALA A 115 8.10 -6.67 -10.20
C ALA A 115 8.21 -6.98 -11.70
N LEU A 116 7.08 -7.23 -12.38
CA LEU A 116 7.06 -7.43 -13.83
C LEU A 116 7.56 -6.21 -14.60
N VAL A 117 7.15 -5.01 -14.18
CA VAL A 117 7.63 -3.76 -14.81
C VAL A 117 9.15 -3.60 -14.66
N LEU A 118 9.75 -3.96 -13.52
CA LEU A 118 11.21 -3.92 -13.37
C LEU A 118 11.92 -4.86 -14.35
N VAL A 119 11.37 -6.05 -14.60
CA VAL A 119 11.93 -6.97 -15.60
C VAL A 119 11.84 -6.36 -17.00
N GLU A 120 10.74 -5.69 -17.34
CA GLU A 120 10.59 -4.98 -18.61
C GLU A 120 11.61 -3.84 -18.76
N ILE A 121 11.89 -3.10 -17.69
CA ILE A 121 12.92 -2.05 -17.69
C ILE A 121 14.29 -2.66 -17.97
N GLU A 122 14.63 -3.78 -17.33
CA GLU A 122 15.89 -4.48 -17.55
C GLU A 122 16.05 -4.96 -19.00
N VAL A 123 14.97 -5.41 -19.64
CA VAL A 123 14.96 -5.76 -21.06
C VAL A 123 15.18 -4.54 -21.95
N ALA A 124 14.47 -3.44 -21.69
CA ALA A 124 14.60 -2.19 -22.45
C ALA A 124 16.01 -1.57 -22.30
N ARG A 125 16.57 -1.62 -21.08
CA ARG A 125 17.93 -1.18 -20.75
C ARG A 125 18.97 -1.93 -21.56
N LYS A 126 18.86 -3.27 -21.67
CA LYS A 126 19.75 -4.11 -22.49
C LYS A 126 19.68 -3.81 -23.99
N LYS A 127 18.56 -3.24 -24.46
CA LYS A 127 18.38 -2.77 -25.84
C LYS A 127 18.83 -1.32 -26.04
N SER A 128 19.35 -0.67 -24.99
CA SER A 128 19.70 0.75 -24.97
C SER A 128 18.55 1.69 -25.38
N ASN A 129 17.29 1.28 -25.12
CA ASN A 129 16.11 2.07 -25.47
C ASN A 129 15.72 2.99 -24.32
N ALA A 130 16.33 4.18 -24.24
CA ALA A 130 16.10 5.13 -23.15
C ALA A 130 14.64 5.58 -23.03
N GLY A 131 13.94 5.81 -24.17
CA GLY A 131 12.53 6.20 -24.17
C GLY A 131 11.62 5.12 -23.57
N GLU A 132 11.86 3.86 -23.92
CA GLU A 132 11.13 2.74 -23.33
C GLU A 132 11.47 2.56 -21.84
N VAL A 133 12.74 2.69 -21.45
CA VAL A 133 13.14 2.67 -20.03
C VAL A 133 12.41 3.77 -19.25
N TYR A 134 12.38 5.00 -19.76
CA TYR A 134 11.71 6.14 -19.12
C TYR A 134 10.20 5.89 -18.93
N ALA A 135 9.51 5.45 -19.98
CA ALA A 135 8.08 5.15 -19.92
C ALA A 135 7.76 4.00 -18.94
N LYS A 136 8.64 3.00 -18.86
CA LYS A 136 8.48 1.88 -17.92
C LYS A 136 8.79 2.28 -16.47
N LEU A 137 9.76 3.18 -16.25
CA LEU A 137 10.02 3.78 -14.93
C LEU A 137 8.83 4.61 -14.44
N GLU A 138 8.19 5.38 -15.33
CA GLU A 138 6.95 6.10 -15.02
C GLU A 138 5.85 5.15 -14.59
N LYS A 139 5.61 4.08 -15.36
CA LYS A 139 4.65 3.04 -14.98
C LYS A 139 4.98 2.38 -13.63
N ALA A 140 6.26 2.13 -13.34
CA ALA A 140 6.67 1.57 -12.06
C ALA A 140 6.34 2.54 -10.90
N GLU A 141 6.65 3.83 -11.07
CA GLU A 141 6.31 4.89 -10.12
C GLU A 141 4.80 4.96 -9.86
N GLU A 142 3.98 4.96 -10.92
CA GLU A 142 2.51 4.95 -10.82
C GLU A 142 1.99 3.75 -10.02
N VAL A 143 2.51 2.55 -10.27
CA VAL A 143 2.10 1.35 -9.52
C VAL A 143 2.48 1.47 -8.04
N LEU A 144 3.69 1.94 -7.73
CA LEU A 144 4.11 2.15 -6.34
C LEU A 144 3.25 3.21 -5.62
N ASP A 145 2.83 4.24 -6.33
CA ASP A 145 1.91 5.27 -5.83
C ASP A 145 0.51 4.70 -5.55
N GLN A 146 0.00 3.84 -6.44
CA GLN A 146 -1.26 3.13 -6.23
C GLN A 146 -1.20 2.25 -4.97
N ILE A 147 -0.10 1.53 -4.76
CA ILE A 147 0.10 0.73 -3.53
C ILE A 147 0.06 1.64 -2.31
N TRP A 148 0.77 2.76 -2.36
CA TRP A 148 0.84 3.72 -1.26
C TRP A 148 -0.54 4.29 -0.91
N ILE A 149 -1.33 4.68 -1.90
CA ILE A 149 -2.69 5.19 -1.71
C ILE A 149 -3.59 4.09 -1.10
N ASN A 150 -3.50 2.87 -1.62
CA ASN A 150 -4.28 1.73 -1.15
C ASN A 150 -3.98 1.37 0.32
N LEU A 151 -2.71 1.36 0.71
CA LEU A 151 -2.27 1.09 2.09
C LEU A 151 -2.51 2.27 3.05
N LYS A 152 -2.61 3.49 2.53
CA LYS A 152 -3.01 4.64 3.34
C LYS A 152 -4.44 4.50 3.83
N GLY A 153 -5.32 3.97 2.99
CA GLY A 153 -6.69 3.55 3.34
C GLY A 153 -7.60 4.67 3.84
N ASP A 154 -8.91 4.43 3.72
CA ASP A 154 -9.94 5.20 4.42
C ASP A 154 -11.00 4.20 4.92
N LYS A 155 -11.55 4.44 6.12
CA LYS A 155 -12.37 3.47 6.91
C LYS A 155 -13.61 2.92 6.17
N GLY A 156 -14.00 3.50 5.03
CA GLY A 156 -15.26 3.21 4.33
C GLY A 156 -15.21 2.12 3.26
N ALA A 157 -14.19 2.10 2.39
CA ALA A 157 -14.26 1.33 1.14
C ALA A 157 -13.73 -0.10 1.24
N GLN A 158 -12.88 -0.40 2.23
CA GLN A 158 -12.14 -1.67 2.27
C GLN A 158 -12.30 -2.45 3.58
N THR A 159 -13.22 -2.01 4.43
CA THR A 159 -13.43 -2.59 5.75
C THR A 159 -14.31 -3.82 5.64
N LYS A 160 -13.82 -4.94 6.16
CA LYS A 160 -14.57 -6.20 6.19
C LYS A 160 -15.14 -6.40 7.59
N TYR A 161 -16.43 -6.69 7.67
CA TYR A 161 -17.07 -7.06 8.94
C TYR A 161 -17.20 -8.57 9.08
N VAL A 162 -17.22 -9.02 10.34
CA VAL A 162 -17.42 -10.42 10.72
C VAL A 162 -18.41 -10.48 11.87
N ARG A 163 -19.44 -11.33 11.74
CA ARG A 163 -20.27 -11.73 12.87
C ARG A 163 -19.48 -12.63 13.82
N VAL A 164 -19.68 -12.40 15.10
CA VAL A 164 -19.11 -13.26 16.14
C VAL A 164 -19.94 -14.55 16.22
N PRO A 165 -19.32 -15.74 16.15
CA PRO A 165 -20.06 -16.99 16.32
C PRO A 165 -20.80 -17.01 17.66
N ASN A 166 -22.07 -17.40 17.62
CA ASN A 166 -22.96 -17.47 18.80
C ASN A 166 -23.23 -16.12 19.50
N ASN A 167 -22.94 -14.99 18.83
CA ASN A 167 -23.23 -13.65 19.34
C ASN A 167 -23.59 -12.70 18.18
N ASP A 168 -24.89 -12.60 17.89
CA ASP A 168 -25.44 -11.73 16.84
C ASP A 168 -25.49 -10.25 17.23
N GLU A 169 -25.10 -9.91 18.47
CA GLU A 169 -25.11 -8.54 18.98
C GLU A 169 -23.80 -7.80 18.70
N ILE A 170 -22.80 -8.46 18.10
CA ILE A 170 -21.49 -7.85 17.83
C ILE A 170 -21.03 -8.10 16.41
N LEU A 171 -20.64 -7.00 15.75
CA LEU A 171 -19.86 -7.01 14.53
C LEU A 171 -18.42 -6.60 14.82
N VAL A 172 -17.48 -7.22 14.12
CA VAL A 172 -16.08 -6.84 14.16
C VAL A 172 -15.64 -6.38 12.79
N TYR A 173 -15.20 -5.12 12.70
CA TYR A 173 -14.67 -4.49 11.51
C TYR A 173 -13.14 -4.49 11.56
N LEU A 174 -12.52 -4.87 10.45
CA LEU A 174 -11.07 -4.96 10.31
C LEU A 174 -10.62 -4.17 9.08
N TRP A 175 -9.63 -3.29 9.27
CA TRP A 175 -8.98 -2.55 8.19
C TRP A 175 -7.56 -2.13 8.57
N VAL A 176 -6.79 -1.69 7.58
CA VAL A 176 -5.45 -1.13 7.75
C VAL A 176 -5.46 0.36 7.42
N GLU A 177 -4.85 1.16 8.28
CA GLU A 177 -4.60 2.58 8.03
C GLU A 177 -3.20 2.91 8.55
N LYS A 178 -2.24 3.15 7.66
CA LYS A 178 -0.90 3.72 7.95
C LYS A 178 -0.27 3.37 9.32
N PRO A 179 0.77 2.53 9.34
CA PRO A 179 0.77 1.07 9.24
C PRO A 179 0.07 0.39 10.44
N VAL A 180 -1.14 0.81 10.78
CA VAL A 180 -1.89 0.33 11.94
C VAL A 180 -2.98 -0.62 11.46
N LEU A 181 -3.13 -1.75 12.17
CA LEU A 181 -4.29 -2.61 12.04
C LEU A 181 -5.36 -2.12 13.01
N HIS A 182 -6.54 -1.82 12.47
CA HIS A 182 -7.69 -1.39 13.23
C HIS A 182 -8.66 -2.55 13.41
N VAL A 183 -9.17 -2.65 14.64
CA VAL A 183 -10.23 -3.59 15.03
C VAL A 183 -11.33 -2.78 15.69
N GLU A 184 -12.49 -2.67 15.07
CA GLU A 184 -13.65 -1.98 15.65
C GLU A 184 -14.72 -3.00 16.00
N PHE A 185 -15.08 -3.05 17.28
CA PHE A 185 -16.20 -3.82 17.79
C PHE A 185 -17.44 -2.91 17.78
N VAL A 186 -18.47 -3.31 17.04
CA VAL A 186 -19.73 -2.57 16.92
C VAL A 186 -20.80 -3.41 17.59
N ILE A 187 -21.32 -2.90 18.70
CA ILE A 187 -22.41 -3.53 19.45
C ILE A 187 -23.72 -3.06 18.82
N ILE A 188 -24.53 -4.02 18.40
CA ILE A 188 -25.75 -3.81 17.62
C ILE A 188 -26.95 -4.48 18.27
N LYS A 189 -28.14 -3.95 17.98
CA LYS A 189 -29.41 -4.58 18.37
C LYS A 189 -30.43 -4.50 17.23
N PRO A 190 -31.13 -5.62 16.88
CA PRO A 190 -32.19 -5.61 15.87
C PRO A 190 -33.31 -4.61 16.19
N ILE A 191 -33.84 -3.96 15.16
CA ILE A 191 -34.89 -2.92 15.28
C ILE A 191 -36.31 -3.52 15.40
N GLU A 192 -36.48 -4.82 15.19
CA GLU A 192 -37.77 -5.53 15.37
C GLU A 192 -38.33 -5.42 16.80
N ASP A 193 -37.48 -5.09 17.77
CA ASP A 193 -37.85 -4.81 19.15
C ASP A 193 -38.55 -3.44 19.24
N SER A 194 -39.89 -3.45 19.10
CA SER A 194 -40.78 -2.27 19.14
C SER A 194 -40.58 -1.31 20.33
N LEU A 195 -39.83 -1.71 21.36
CA LEU A 195 -39.45 -0.91 22.53
C LEU A 195 -38.28 0.05 22.27
N PHE A 196 -37.48 -0.14 21.22
CA PHE A 196 -36.25 0.66 20.98
C PHE A 196 -36.44 1.94 20.16
N ARG A 197 -37.67 2.23 19.70
CA ARG A 197 -38.03 3.53 19.07
C ARG A 197 -37.84 4.76 20.00
N ARG A 198 -37.37 4.57 21.24
CA ARG A 198 -37.24 5.64 22.26
C ARG A 198 -35.85 6.28 22.37
N THR A 199 -34.78 5.75 21.76
CA THR A 199 -33.49 6.46 21.68
C THR A 199 -33.35 7.14 20.33
N GLY A 200 -33.98 8.31 20.18
CA GLY A 200 -34.22 9.00 18.91
C GLY A 200 -33.01 9.56 18.15
N ASN A 201 -31.83 8.93 18.19
CA ASN A 201 -30.67 9.30 17.37
C ASN A 201 -29.60 8.20 17.19
N ALA A 202 -29.84 6.95 17.60
CA ALA A 202 -28.85 5.89 17.41
C ALA A 202 -28.66 5.60 15.91
N PRO A 203 -27.41 5.51 15.39
CA PRO A 203 -27.17 5.20 13.99
C PRO A 203 -27.80 3.85 13.63
N VAL A 204 -28.53 3.81 12.52
CA VAL A 204 -29.12 2.58 11.98
C VAL A 204 -28.26 2.10 10.81
N MET A 205 -28.06 0.79 10.71
CA MET A 205 -27.41 0.16 9.57
C MET A 205 -28.09 -1.15 9.21
N THR A 206 -27.91 -1.59 7.97
CA THR A 206 -28.41 -2.88 7.49
C THR A 206 -27.30 -3.92 7.56
N VAL A 207 -27.56 -5.06 8.19
CA VAL A 207 -26.63 -6.18 8.38
C VAL A 207 -27.33 -7.44 7.91
N ASP A 208 -26.81 -8.07 6.85
CA ASP A 208 -27.42 -9.26 6.24
C ASP A 208 -28.92 -9.10 5.92
N GLY A 209 -29.32 -7.90 5.50
CA GLY A 209 -30.72 -7.57 5.20
C GLY A 209 -31.59 -7.20 6.41
N VAL A 210 -31.03 -7.23 7.62
CA VAL A 210 -31.73 -6.86 8.86
C VAL A 210 -31.33 -5.44 9.28
N GLU A 211 -32.30 -4.60 9.61
CA GLU A 211 -32.01 -3.29 10.21
C GLU A 211 -31.63 -3.43 11.69
N VAL A 212 -30.47 -2.89 12.03
CA VAL A 212 -29.94 -2.90 13.38
C VAL A 212 -29.57 -1.49 13.84
N SER A 213 -29.79 -1.22 15.12
CA SER A 213 -29.32 -0.01 15.78
C SER A 213 -27.92 -0.22 16.34
N VAL A 214 -27.04 0.75 16.11
CA VAL A 214 -25.68 0.76 16.66
C VAL A 214 -25.72 1.38 18.05
N LEU A 215 -25.44 0.57 19.07
CA LEU A 215 -25.45 0.99 20.47
C LEU A 215 -24.13 1.61 20.89
N GLU A 216 -23.01 1.04 20.41
CA GLU A 216 -21.66 1.44 20.80
C GLU A 216 -20.63 0.97 19.77
N LYS A 217 -19.55 1.74 19.62
CA LYS A 217 -18.39 1.39 18.80
C LYS A 217 -17.13 1.49 19.65
N ILE A 218 -16.33 0.44 19.63
CA ILE A 218 -15.06 0.37 20.37
C ILE A 218 -13.96 0.10 19.34
N GLU A 219 -13.22 1.14 19.00
CA GLU A 219 -12.08 1.04 18.09
C GLU A 219 -10.80 0.76 18.88
N VAL A 220 -10.08 -0.28 18.48
CA VAL A 220 -8.75 -0.63 18.97
C VAL A 220 -7.76 -0.59 17.82
N ARG A 221 -6.62 0.01 18.08
CA ARG A 221 -5.51 0.16 17.14
C ARG A 221 -4.34 -0.66 17.61
N THR A 222 -3.75 -1.45 16.71
CA THR A 222 -2.54 -2.19 17.00
C THR A 222 -1.47 -1.94 15.94
N THR A 223 -0.24 -1.77 16.40
CA THR A 223 0.92 -1.59 15.53
C THR A 223 1.39 -2.96 15.05
N ASP A 224 1.58 -3.10 13.74
CA ASP A 224 2.10 -4.32 13.15
C ASP A 224 3.52 -4.07 12.60
N PRO A 225 4.57 -4.70 13.19
CA PRO A 225 5.94 -4.57 12.70
C PRO A 225 6.12 -4.94 11.23
N GLY A 226 5.35 -5.92 10.72
CA GLY A 226 5.37 -6.31 9.32
C GLY A 226 4.81 -5.21 8.42
N LEU A 227 3.70 -4.56 8.81
CA LEU A 227 3.16 -3.43 8.07
C LEU A 227 4.06 -2.19 8.14
N ILE A 228 4.72 -1.96 9.28
CA ILE A 228 5.71 -0.89 9.43
C ILE A 228 6.88 -1.11 8.47
N SER A 229 7.43 -2.33 8.44
CA SER A 229 8.51 -2.72 7.53
C SER A 229 8.10 -2.54 6.06
N LEU A 230 6.92 -3.04 5.69
CA LEU A 230 6.35 -2.90 4.35
C LEU A 230 6.25 -1.43 3.91
N LEU A 231 5.66 -0.57 4.75
CA LEU A 231 5.47 0.84 4.43
C LEU A 231 6.80 1.59 4.32
N ALA A 232 7.78 1.27 5.18
CA ALA A 232 9.10 1.85 5.13
C ALA A 232 9.85 1.48 3.83
N LYS A 233 9.82 0.19 3.44
CA LYS A 233 10.41 -0.29 2.19
C LYS A 233 9.75 0.34 0.97
N LEU A 234 8.42 0.37 0.93
CA LEU A 234 7.66 1.02 -0.14
C LEU A 234 8.05 2.50 -0.29
N ARG A 235 8.21 3.23 0.81
CA ARG A 235 8.61 4.64 0.77
C ARG A 235 9.97 4.82 0.09
N VAL A 236 10.96 4.01 0.48
CA VAL A 236 12.31 4.06 -0.10
C VAL A 236 12.28 3.69 -1.59
N LEU A 237 11.53 2.66 -1.97
CA LEU A 237 11.36 2.25 -3.37
C LEU A 237 10.79 3.39 -4.22
N ARG A 238 9.75 4.08 -3.73
CA ARG A 238 9.13 5.23 -4.41
C ARG A 238 10.13 6.37 -4.60
N GLU A 239 10.77 6.80 -3.53
CA GLU A 239 11.72 7.93 -3.56
C GLU A 239 12.89 7.64 -4.52
N ASN A 240 13.39 6.41 -4.55
CA ASN A 240 14.46 6.02 -5.46
C ASN A 240 14.00 5.91 -6.92
N MET A 241 12.80 5.35 -7.16
CA MET A 241 12.24 5.24 -8.51
C MET A 241 12.02 6.62 -9.15
N SER A 242 11.43 7.55 -8.41
CA SER A 242 11.23 8.93 -8.87
C SER A 242 12.57 9.62 -9.19
N ARG A 243 13.60 9.42 -8.35
CA ARG A 243 14.95 9.97 -8.58
C ARG A 243 15.59 9.42 -9.84
N ILE A 244 15.51 8.11 -10.06
CA ILE A 244 16.06 7.47 -11.25
C ILE A 244 15.39 8.02 -12.50
N ARG A 245 14.04 8.09 -12.50
CA ARG A 245 13.28 8.60 -13.63
C ARG A 245 13.62 10.06 -13.93
N TYR A 246 13.67 10.89 -12.90
CA TYR A 246 14.03 12.31 -13.02
C TYR A 246 15.42 12.48 -13.65
N ASN A 247 16.43 11.76 -13.15
CA ASN A 247 17.78 11.84 -13.67
C ASN A 247 17.87 11.37 -15.12
N LEU A 248 17.19 10.27 -15.48
CA LEU A 248 17.14 9.81 -16.87
C LEU A 248 16.50 10.86 -17.78
N GLY A 249 15.40 11.48 -17.33
CA GLY A 249 14.73 12.55 -18.08
C GLY A 249 15.63 13.76 -18.33
N LEU A 250 16.49 14.14 -17.36
CA LEU A 250 17.48 15.20 -17.56
C LEU A 250 18.51 14.86 -18.64
N VAL A 251 19.04 13.64 -18.62
CA VAL A 251 20.03 13.19 -19.61
C VAL A 251 19.39 13.10 -21.00
N MET A 252 18.17 12.56 -21.09
CA MET A 252 17.43 12.49 -22.35
C MET A 252 17.13 13.88 -22.94
N LYS A 253 16.69 14.83 -22.12
CA LYS A 253 16.41 16.21 -22.57
C LYS A 253 17.66 16.88 -23.13
N ARG A 254 18.83 16.63 -22.52
CA ARG A 254 20.10 17.16 -23.03
C ARG A 254 20.42 16.62 -24.42
N VAL A 255 20.20 15.31 -24.67
CA VAL A 255 20.38 14.72 -26.00
C VAL A 255 19.43 15.37 -27.01
N GLU A 256 18.17 15.58 -26.63
CA GLU A 256 17.16 16.22 -27.49
C GLU A 256 17.43 17.71 -27.78
N GLU A 257 18.07 18.44 -26.86
CA GLU A 257 18.42 19.85 -27.05
C GLU A 257 19.63 20.05 -27.98
N ILE A 258 20.49 19.02 -28.12
CA ILE A 258 21.70 19.04 -28.95
C ILE A 258 21.47 18.43 -30.34
N SER A 259 20.44 17.59 -30.50
CA SER A 259 20.06 16.93 -31.78
C SER A 259 19.20 17.83 -32.69
#